data_AF-A0A0R2XGM0-F1
#
_entry.id   AF-A0A0R2XGM0-F1
#
_cell.length_a   1.000
_cell.length_b   1.000
_cell.length_c   1.000
_cell.angle_alpha   90.00
_cell.angle_beta   90.00
_cell.angle_gamma   90.00
#
_symmetry.space_group_name_H-M   'P 1'
#
loop_
_entity.id
_entity.type
_entity.pdbx_description
1 polymer ?
#
loop_
_entity_poly.entity_id
_entity_poly.type
_entity_poly.pdbx_seq_one_letter_code
_entity_poly.pdbx_strand_id
1 'polypeptide(L)'
;MLFSWLLSMPVKDTLCGTKVFSKSHYELIEANRSYFGNFDPFGDFDLIFGAAKLNLKIRDLPIRYQSRTYGEPQIDRWRDGMLLIRMAAFAARKIKFL
;
A
#
# COMPACT_ATOMS: atom_id res chain seq x y z
N MET A 1 2.26 -11.97 -1.85
CA MET A 1 3.32 -12.62 -2.67
C MET A 1 4.09 -11.62 -3.51
N LEU A 2 3.48 -10.96 -4.51
CA LEU A 2 4.17 -9.96 -5.35
C LEU A 2 4.73 -8.79 -4.52
N PHE A 3 3.88 -8.10 -3.75
CA PHE A 3 4.32 -7.00 -2.88
C PHE A 3 5.31 -7.45 -1.80
N SER A 4 5.11 -8.64 -1.26
CA SER A 4 6.03 -9.20 -0.27
C SER A 4 7.44 -9.39 -0.85
N TRP A 5 7.53 -9.83 -2.10
CA TRP A 5 8.78 -9.93 -2.84
C TRP A 5 9.35 -8.56 -3.22
N LEU A 6 8.50 -7.60 -3.61
CA LEU A 6 8.94 -6.24 -3.98
C LEU A 6 9.53 -5.46 -2.79
N LEU A 7 8.92 -5.58 -1.62
CA LEU A 7 9.28 -4.84 -0.41
C LEU A 7 10.24 -5.62 0.51
N SER A 8 10.59 -6.86 0.14
CA SER A 8 11.43 -7.76 0.94
C SER A 8 10.93 -7.98 2.38
N MET A 9 9.62 -7.88 2.59
CA MET A 9 8.97 -8.08 3.88
C MET A 9 7.58 -8.70 3.70
N PRO A 10 7.06 -9.47 4.67
CA PRO A 10 5.76 -10.11 4.54
C PRO A 10 4.65 -9.05 4.55
N VAL A 11 3.98 -8.92 3.40
CA VAL A 11 2.75 -8.14 3.23
C VAL A 11 1.72 -9.03 2.55
N LYS A 12 0.63 -9.33 3.26
CA LYS A 12 -0.47 -10.18 2.79
C LYS A 12 -1.61 -9.35 2.22
N ASP A 13 -2.00 -8.29 2.91
CA ASP A 13 -3.14 -7.45 2.55
C ASP A 13 -2.68 -6.01 2.30
N THR A 14 -2.52 -5.66 1.03
CA THR A 14 -2.03 -4.34 0.60
C THR A 14 -3.13 -3.28 0.61
N LEU A 15 -4.38 -3.70 0.45
CA LEU A 15 -5.56 -2.82 0.32
C LEU A 15 -6.40 -2.80 1.59
N CYS A 16 -5.80 -3.16 2.73
CA CYS A 16 -6.51 -3.16 4.01
C CYS A 16 -6.96 -1.74 4.35
N GLY A 17 -8.25 -1.54 4.62
CA GLY A 17 -8.77 -0.20 4.95
C GLY A 17 -8.27 0.36 6.28
N THR A 18 -7.65 -0.46 7.14
CA THR A 18 -7.16 -0.07 8.47
C THR A 18 -5.66 -0.24 8.54
N LYS A 19 -4.94 0.87 8.75
CA LYS A 19 -3.49 0.91 8.93
C LYS A 19 -3.18 1.80 10.14
N VAL A 20 -2.20 1.40 10.95
CA VAL A 20 -1.82 2.12 12.17
C VAL A 20 -0.34 2.49 12.09
N PHE A 21 -0.06 3.77 12.31
CA PHE A 21 1.29 4.34 12.33
C PHE A 21 1.47 5.18 13.60
N SER A 22 2.71 5.31 14.08
CA SER A 22 3.01 6.41 15.00
C SER A 22 2.88 7.73 14.25
N LYS A 23 2.50 8.79 14.97
CA LYS A 23 2.37 10.13 14.40
C LYS A 23 3.64 10.57 13.66
N SER A 24 4.80 10.39 14.29
CA SER A 24 6.10 10.76 13.71
C SER A 24 6.42 10.01 12.41
N HIS A 25 6.12 8.71 12.33
CA HIS A 25 6.33 7.95 11.10
C HIS A 25 5.37 8.38 10.00
N TYR A 26 4.12 8.66 10.34
CA TYR A 26 3.14 9.13 9.38
C TYR A 26 3.56 10.48 8.76
N GLU A 27 4.01 11.43 9.58
CA GLU A 27 4.50 12.73 9.11
C GLU A 27 5.70 12.59 8.16
N LEU A 28 6.64 11.69 8.47
CA LEU A 28 7.77 11.40 7.59
C LEU A 28 7.33 10.78 6.25
N ILE A 29 6.34 9.89 6.29
CA ILE A 29 5.76 9.28 5.09
C ILE A 29 5.07 10.35 4.24
N GLU A 30 4.26 11.20 4.86
CA GLU A 30 3.53 12.29 4.21
C GLU A 30 4.47 13.26 3.51
N ALA A 31 5.54 13.69 4.19
CA ALA A 31 6.56 14.56 3.61
C ALA A 31 7.28 13.96 2.39
N ASN A 32 7.27 12.63 2.26
CA ASN A 32 7.90 11.89 1.16
C ASN A 32 6.93 11.40 0.09
N ARG A 33 5.61 11.67 0.20
CA ARG A 33 4.61 11.18 -0.77
C ARG A 33 4.90 11.59 -2.20
N SER A 34 5.38 12.83 -2.39
CA SER A 34 5.73 13.38 -3.70
C SER A 34 6.77 12.53 -4.46
N TYR A 35 7.58 11.73 -3.75
CA TYR A 35 8.55 10.82 -4.37
C TYR A 35 7.88 9.73 -5.23
N PHE A 36 6.70 9.28 -4.83
CA PHE A 36 5.96 8.23 -5.53
C PHE A 36 4.90 8.78 -6.49
N GLY A 37 4.62 10.08 -6.46
CA GLY A 37 3.65 10.75 -7.34
C GLY A 37 2.21 10.66 -6.83
N ASN A 38 1.28 11.37 -7.48
CA ASN A 38 -0.11 11.51 -7.03
C ASN A 38 -1.09 10.51 -7.70
N PHE A 39 -0.63 9.31 -8.06
CA PHE A 39 -1.41 8.38 -8.90
C PHE A 39 -1.94 7.15 -8.15
N ASP A 40 -2.05 7.23 -6.83
CA ASP A 40 -2.73 6.24 -6.00
C ASP A 40 -4.15 6.72 -5.62
N PRO A 41 -5.22 6.22 -6.28
CA PRO A 41 -6.59 6.59 -5.92
C PRO A 41 -7.05 5.99 -4.58
N PHE A 42 -6.33 5.03 -4.00
CA PHE A 42 -6.65 4.43 -2.71
C PHE A 42 -5.86 5.06 -1.56
N GLY A 43 -4.69 5.64 -1.83
CA GLY A 43 -3.77 6.21 -0.83
C GLY A 43 -3.00 5.17 -0.01
N ASP A 44 -3.29 3.88 -0.20
CA ASP A 44 -2.69 2.77 0.55
C ASP A 44 -1.24 2.48 0.14
N PHE A 45 -0.93 2.61 -1.14
CA PHE A 45 0.40 2.36 -1.66
C PHE A 45 1.37 3.46 -1.26
N ASP A 46 0.93 4.70 -1.17
CA ASP A 46 1.73 5.80 -0.64
C ASP A 46 2.22 5.50 0.77
N LEU A 47 1.34 4.94 1.61
CA LEU A 47 1.67 4.57 2.98
C LEU A 47 2.64 3.38 3.02
N ILE A 48 2.37 2.33 2.25
CA ILE A 48 3.19 1.11 2.24
C ILE A 48 4.59 1.39 1.64
N PHE A 49 4.65 2.09 0.52
CA PHE A 49 5.90 2.44 -0.15
C PHE A 49 6.69 3.48 0.62
N GLY A 50 6.01 4.47 1.22
CA GLY A 50 6.62 5.42 2.14
C GLY A 50 7.25 4.73 3.34
N ALA A 51 6.53 3.81 3.98
CA ALA A 51 7.04 3.02 5.08
C ALA A 51 8.25 2.16 4.66
N ALA A 52 8.17 1.51 3.49
CA ALA A 52 9.28 0.72 2.95
C ALA A 52 10.52 1.58 2.62
N LYS A 53 10.34 2.78 2.04
CA LYS A 53 11.43 3.73 1.76
C LYS A 53 12.13 4.19 3.04
N LEU A 54 11.37 4.38 4.12
CA LEU A 54 11.90 4.72 5.44
C LEU A 54 12.45 3.50 6.20
N ASN A 55 12.50 2.31 5.56
CA ASN A 55 12.90 1.04 6.18
C ASN A 55 12.11 0.70 7.45
N LEU A 56 10.86 1.13 7.53
CA LEU A 56 9.97 0.80 8.64
C LEU A 56 9.51 -0.66 8.52
N LYS A 57 9.40 -1.33 9.65
CA LYS A 57 8.92 -2.71 9.71
C LYS A 57 7.40 -2.74 9.57
N ILE A 58 6.91 -3.38 8.51
CA ILE A 58 5.47 -3.62 8.30
C ILE A 58 5.09 -4.98 8.92
N ARG A 59 3.95 -5.04 9.61
CA ARG A 59 3.37 -6.29 10.11
C ARG A 59 1.87 -6.31 9.85
N ASP A 60 1.39 -7.42 9.29
CA ASP A 60 -0.03 -7.72 9.21
C ASP A 60 -0.54 -8.27 10.55
N LEU A 61 -1.70 -7.79 10.99
CA LEU A 61 -2.42 -8.34 12.13
C LEU A 61 -3.61 -9.17 11.65
N PRO A 62 -3.87 -10.36 12.21
CA PRO A 62 -5.00 -11.17 11.84
C PRO A 62 -6.31 -10.47 12.26
N ILE A 63 -7.16 -10.15 11.29
CA ILE A 63 -8.46 -9.53 11.51
C ILE A 63 -9.52 -10.37 10.82
N ARG A 64 -10.67 -10.55 11.47
CA ARG A 64 -11.84 -11.17 10.86
C ARG A 64 -12.66 -10.10 10.18
N TYR A 65 -12.57 -10.04 8.85
CA TYR A 65 -13.41 -9.15 8.05
C TYR A 65 -14.87 -9.59 8.11
N GLN A 66 -15.77 -8.61 8.18
CA GLN A 66 -17.20 -8.79 8.07
C GLN A 66 -17.67 -8.14 6.78
N SER A 67 -18.57 -8.81 6.06
CA SER A 67 -19.23 -8.20 4.91
C SER A 67 -20.05 -7.02 5.39
N ARG A 68 -19.83 -5.86 4.77
CA ARG A 68 -20.72 -4.71 4.96
C ARG A 68 -22.14 -5.09 4.54
N THR A 69 -23.12 -4.64 5.30
CA THR A 69 -24.55 -4.88 5.05
C THR A 69 -25.19 -3.75 4.24
N TYR A 70 -24.45 -2.68 3.96
CA TYR A 70 -24.93 -1.50 3.26
C TYR A 70 -23.88 -0.94 2.28
N GLY A 71 -24.36 -0.24 1.27
CA GLY A 71 -23.55 0.40 0.22
C GLY A 71 -23.12 -0.55 -0.90
N GLU A 72 -22.79 0.04 -2.05
CA GLU A 72 -22.38 -0.68 -3.26
C GLU A 72 -20.85 -0.82 -3.36
N PRO A 73 -20.31 -1.86 -4.05
CA PRO A 73 -18.87 -2.01 -4.26
C PRO A 73 -18.32 -0.83 -5.06
N GLN A 74 -17.34 -0.13 -4.48
CA GLN A 74 -16.61 0.93 -5.17
C GLN A 74 -15.44 0.40 -6.02
N ILE A 75 -15.25 -0.92 -6.07
CA ILE A 75 -14.12 -1.55 -6.73
C ILE A 75 -14.56 -2.17 -8.06
N ASP A 76 -13.94 -1.73 -9.15
CA ASP A 76 -14.01 -2.38 -10.46
C ASP A 76 -12.85 -3.38 -10.58
N ARG A 77 -13.19 -4.67 -10.66
CA ARG A 77 -12.21 -5.77 -10.55
C ARG A 77 -11.15 -5.75 -11.66
N TRP A 78 -11.46 -5.20 -12.84
CA TRP A 78 -10.54 -5.18 -13.97
C TRP A 78 -9.74 -3.89 -14.02
N ARG A 79 -10.40 -2.74 -13.85
CA ARG A 79 -9.74 -1.44 -13.83
C ARG A 79 -8.80 -1.31 -12.64
N ASP A 80 -9.26 -1.68 -11.45
CA ASP A 80 -8.46 -1.59 -10.23
C ASP A 80 -7.40 -2.69 -10.17
N GLY A 81 -7.69 -3.85 -10.77
CA GLY A 81 -6.69 -4.89 -11.01
C GLY A 81 -5.53 -4.41 -11.89
N MET A 82 -5.81 -3.67 -12.96
CA MET A 82 -4.77 -3.08 -13.81
C MET A 82 -3.96 -2.01 -13.06
N LEU A 83 -4.62 -1.23 -12.22
CA LEU A 83 -3.96 -0.25 -11.35
C LEU A 83 -2.99 -0.92 -10.36
N LEU A 84 -3.39 -2.03 -9.72
CA LEU A 84 -2.53 -2.83 -8.83
C LEU A 84 -1.21 -3.24 -9.53
N ILE A 85 -1.30 -3.69 -10.78
CA ILE A 85 -0.13 -4.06 -11.58
C ILE A 85 0.76 -2.84 -11.85
N ARG A 86 0.17 -1.69 -12.18
CA ARG A 86 0.93 -0.44 -12.38
C ARG A 86 1.66 0.00 -11.12
N MET A 87 1.03 -0.09 -9.96
CA MET A 87 1.65 0.24 -8.67
C MET A 87 2.81 -0.71 -8.34
N ALA A 88 2.64 -2.01 -8.60
CA ALA A 88 3.69 -2.99 -8.42
C ALA A 88 4.91 -2.73 -9.34
N ALA A 89 4.67 -2.41 -10.62
CA ALA A 89 5.73 -2.08 -11.57
C ALA A 89 6.47 -0.79 -11.16
N PHE A 90 5.75 0.20 -10.65
CA PHE A 90 6.36 1.44 -10.17
C PHE A 90 7.23 1.23 -8.93
N ALA A 91 6.73 0.49 -7.94
CA ALA A 91 7.49 0.10 -6.76
C ALA A 91 8.75 -0.69 -7.13
N ALA A 92 8.66 -1.60 -8.10
CA ALA A 92 9.81 -2.35 -8.59
C ALA A 92 10.92 -1.41 -9.06
N ARG A 93 10.59 -0.41 -9.89
CA ARG A 93 11.56 0.55 -10.44
C ARG A 93 12.15 1.49 -9.39
N LYS A 94 11.41 1.83 -8.34
CA LYS A 94 11.79 2.87 -7.37
C LYS A 94 12.36 2.35 -6.06
N ILE A 95 12.05 1.11 -5.68
CA ILE A 95 12.42 0.49 -4.40
C ILE A 95 13.38 -0.68 -4.63
N LYS A 96 13.10 -1.54 -5.61
CA LYS A 96 13.83 -2.82 -5.76
C LYS A 96 15.00 -2.76 -6.74
N PHE A 97 14.85 -2.04 -7.84
CA PHE A 97 15.83 -1.95 -8.93
C PHE A 97 16.53 -0.59 -8.98
N LEU A 98 16.90 -0.05 -7.82
CA LEU A 98 17.89 1.04 -7.75
C LEU A 98 19.16 0.67 -8.49
#